data_AF-A0A965YLI5-F1
#
_entry.id   AF-A0A965YLI5-F1
#
_cell.length_a   1.000
_cell.length_b   1.000
_cell.length_c   1.000
_cell.angle_alpha   90.00
_cell.angle_beta   90.00
_cell.angle_gamma   90.00
#
_symmetry.space_group_name_H-M   'P 1'
#
loop_
_entity.id
_entity.type
_entity.pdbx_description
1 polymer ?
#
loop_
_entity_poly.entity_id
_entity_poly.type
_entity_poly.pdbx_seq_one_letter_code
_entity_poly.pdbx_strand_id
1 'polypeptide(L)'
;MNTPTIVNNTFNIPPADKAVGLYIDGGSDFVIEDNIFLSTDYSAGQYGIIVNEDSHENEIYNNEFGYLSWGFSNQGETYDDNVGICLTCNDFHDNIEDISVISNHGICENQGSYSEPAFNLFSLGSQNTYDIYNEPRNINYFVTSSAGDNPRFFPSPVTNPTVNIIGSPTFFSTDSDCLTRYDNVGVVTENTTTIMDLESDVSDIDLVLATLTDNGSTITLQAEVENATPTQSTEVYNDLMTSSEYVSNTVLLSSVKKEYVLNNNMITDVLSVNPQGSKDQTILNELNNRNQPLTQNQWDQVLAGQETIGAREDNIAVKNMLYRDINKLETNITRIYLEDITNPTSS
;
A
#
# COMPACT_ATOMS: atom_id res chain seq x y z
N MET A 1 -18.56 15.81 -9.99
CA MET A 1 -17.49 16.30 -10.88
C MET A 1 -17.07 15.12 -11.74
N ASN A 2 -16.65 15.32 -12.99
CA ASN A 2 -16.22 14.19 -13.82
C ASN A 2 -14.85 13.73 -13.36
N THR A 3 -14.80 12.50 -12.84
CA THR A 3 -13.58 11.78 -12.52
C THR A 3 -12.80 11.50 -13.81
N PRO A 4 -11.50 11.80 -13.90
CA PRO A 4 -10.68 11.42 -15.05
C PRO A 4 -10.62 9.89 -15.20
N THR A 5 -11.04 9.38 -16.35
CA THR A 5 -11.04 7.94 -16.66
C THR A 5 -10.28 7.69 -17.96
N ILE A 6 -9.23 6.88 -17.90
CA ILE A 6 -8.38 6.49 -19.03
C ILE A 6 -8.33 4.98 -19.05
N VAL A 7 -9.04 4.38 -19.99
CA VAL A 7 -9.24 2.93 -20.03
C VAL A 7 -9.28 2.38 -21.44
N ASN A 8 -8.81 1.15 -21.64
CA ASN A 8 -8.82 0.46 -22.93
C ASN A 8 -8.11 1.25 -24.06
N ASN A 9 -7.03 1.97 -23.76
CA ASN A 9 -6.24 2.70 -24.75
C ASN A 9 -4.90 2.03 -25.04
N THR A 10 -4.35 2.30 -26.22
CA THR A 10 -2.97 1.96 -26.58
C THR A 10 -2.16 3.22 -26.81
N PHE A 11 -1.14 3.43 -26.00
CA PHE A 11 -0.17 4.52 -26.10
C PHE A 11 1.11 4.01 -26.75
N ASN A 12 1.35 4.46 -27.99
CA ASN A 12 2.60 4.18 -28.70
C ASN A 12 3.61 5.29 -28.41
N ILE A 13 4.56 5.00 -27.52
CA ILE A 13 5.54 5.95 -27.02
C ILE A 13 6.77 5.92 -27.95
N PRO A 14 7.11 7.04 -28.62
CA PRO A 14 8.24 7.04 -29.54
C PRO A 14 9.57 6.82 -28.80
N PRO A 15 10.57 6.16 -29.45
CA PRO A 15 11.93 5.99 -28.91
C PRO A 15 12.71 7.30 -28.92
N ALA A 16 12.29 8.22 -28.06
CA ALA A 16 12.86 9.56 -27.91
C ALA A 16 12.99 9.92 -26.42
N ASP A 17 14.01 10.73 -26.12
CA ASP A 17 14.20 11.29 -24.79
C ASP A 17 13.00 12.15 -24.37
N LYS A 18 12.53 11.93 -23.14
CA LYS A 18 11.36 12.56 -22.51
C LYS A 18 10.03 12.26 -23.21
N ALA A 19 9.94 11.12 -23.91
CA ALA A 19 8.66 10.64 -24.42
C ALA A 19 7.83 10.06 -23.26
N VAL A 20 6.58 10.51 -23.12
CA VAL A 20 5.68 10.11 -22.04
C VAL A 20 4.37 9.64 -22.65
N GLY A 21 3.87 8.48 -22.23
CA GLY A 21 2.55 7.98 -22.63
C GLY A 21 1.44 8.80 -21.97
N LEU A 22 1.48 8.87 -20.64
CA LEU A 22 0.53 9.62 -19.83
C LEU A 22 1.25 10.40 -18.73
N TYR A 23 0.94 11.69 -18.63
CA TYR A 23 1.42 12.57 -17.57
C TYR A 23 0.23 13.08 -16.77
N ILE A 24 0.30 12.90 -15.45
CA ILE A 24 -0.74 13.32 -14.50
C ILE A 24 -0.10 14.30 -13.54
N ASP A 25 -0.80 15.40 -13.26
CA ASP A 25 -0.33 16.49 -12.42
C ASP A 25 -1.37 16.77 -11.35
N GLY A 26 -1.25 16.09 -10.21
CA GLY A 26 -2.30 16.05 -9.20
C GLY A 26 -3.56 15.32 -9.63
N GLY A 27 -4.44 15.12 -8.66
CA GLY A 27 -5.77 14.57 -8.88
C GLY A 27 -6.26 13.76 -7.68
N SER A 28 -7.56 13.52 -7.66
CA SER A 28 -8.17 12.49 -6.81
C SER A 28 -9.04 11.60 -7.69
N ASP A 29 -9.21 10.36 -7.25
CA ASP A 29 -10.17 9.39 -7.76
C ASP A 29 -9.96 9.00 -9.23
N PHE A 30 -8.81 9.27 -9.84
CA PHE A 30 -8.64 8.93 -11.25
C PHE A 30 -8.66 7.42 -11.47
N VAL A 31 -9.18 7.00 -12.63
CA VAL A 31 -9.24 5.59 -13.03
C VAL A 31 -8.33 5.38 -14.22
N ILE A 32 -7.27 4.58 -14.05
CA ILE A 32 -6.35 4.18 -15.12
C ILE A 32 -6.26 2.67 -15.15
N GLU A 33 -6.91 2.08 -16.15
CA GLU A 33 -7.06 0.63 -16.21
C GLU A 33 -7.09 0.09 -17.63
N ASP A 34 -6.62 -1.15 -17.84
CA ASP A 34 -6.69 -1.84 -19.14
C ASP A 34 -6.02 -1.06 -20.29
N ASN A 35 -5.01 -0.24 -20.00
CA ASN A 35 -4.26 0.47 -21.04
C ASN A 35 -2.95 -0.27 -21.37
N ILE A 36 -2.47 -0.05 -22.58
CA ILE A 36 -1.21 -0.60 -23.08
C ILE A 36 -0.25 0.56 -23.37
N PHE A 37 0.89 0.59 -22.71
CA PHE A 37 1.96 1.59 -22.88
C PHE A 37 3.20 0.91 -23.46
N LEU A 38 3.43 1.11 -24.77
CA LEU A 38 4.50 0.41 -25.48
C LEU A 38 5.40 1.37 -26.23
N SER A 39 6.70 1.09 -26.20
CA SER A 39 7.67 1.61 -27.17
C SER A 39 8.02 0.55 -28.20
N THR A 40 8.65 0.96 -29.30
CA THR A 40 9.19 0.05 -30.32
C THR A 40 10.63 -0.38 -30.05
N ASP A 41 11.37 0.37 -29.22
CA ASP A 41 12.78 0.12 -28.88
C ASP A 41 13.14 0.86 -27.58
N TYR A 42 14.21 0.41 -26.91
CA TYR A 42 14.78 1.13 -25.78
C TYR A 42 15.45 2.43 -26.23
N SER A 43 15.00 3.54 -25.68
CA SER A 43 15.74 4.79 -25.67
C SER A 43 15.70 5.40 -24.27
N ALA A 44 16.76 6.11 -23.90
CA ALA A 44 16.79 6.80 -22.62
C ALA A 44 15.66 7.85 -22.56
N GLY A 45 14.93 7.91 -21.46
CA GLY A 45 13.95 8.98 -21.22
C GLY A 45 12.51 8.63 -21.56
N GLN A 46 12.15 7.35 -21.68
CA GLN A 46 10.78 6.93 -22.02
C GLN A 46 9.98 6.50 -20.81
N TYR A 47 8.78 7.04 -20.67
CA TYR A 47 7.90 6.80 -19.54
C TYR A 47 6.54 6.31 -20.02
N GLY A 48 6.03 5.24 -19.41
CA GLY A 48 4.65 4.81 -19.60
C GLY A 48 3.71 5.83 -18.97
N ILE A 49 3.72 5.87 -17.64
CA ILE A 49 3.00 6.85 -16.84
C ILE A 49 3.99 7.63 -15.97
N ILE A 50 3.78 8.95 -15.91
CA ILE A 50 4.33 9.80 -14.86
C ILE A 50 3.18 10.37 -14.06
N VAL A 51 3.21 10.19 -12.74
CA VAL A 51 2.35 10.95 -11.82
C VAL A 51 3.20 11.95 -11.07
N ASN A 52 2.84 13.22 -11.21
CA ASN A 52 3.45 14.34 -10.54
C ASN A 52 2.51 14.84 -9.44
N GLU A 53 2.92 14.72 -8.18
CA GLU A 53 2.14 15.07 -7.00
C GLU A 53 0.83 14.27 -6.91
N ASP A 54 0.66 13.48 -5.86
CA ASP A 54 -0.62 12.87 -5.54
C ASP A 54 -0.85 12.99 -4.05
N SER A 55 -2.07 13.33 -3.62
CA SER A 55 -2.42 13.40 -2.19
C SER A 55 -3.70 12.62 -1.90
N HIS A 56 -4.10 11.73 -2.81
CA HIS A 56 -5.31 10.91 -2.70
C HIS A 56 -5.00 9.43 -2.96
N GLU A 57 -5.88 8.56 -2.47
CA GLU A 57 -5.76 7.13 -2.74
C GLU A 57 -6.22 6.87 -4.18
N ASN A 58 -5.26 6.63 -5.06
CA ASN A 58 -5.53 6.30 -6.46
C ASN A 58 -5.02 4.90 -6.80
N GLU A 59 -5.56 4.32 -7.87
CA GLU A 59 -5.13 3.00 -8.36
C GLU A 59 -4.74 3.06 -9.83
N ILE A 60 -3.61 2.45 -10.16
CA ILE A 60 -3.23 2.11 -11.53
C ILE A 60 -3.35 0.58 -11.60
N TYR A 61 -4.36 0.11 -12.32
CA TYR A 61 -4.81 -1.27 -12.25
C TYR A 61 -4.80 -1.95 -13.62
N ASN A 62 -4.24 -3.15 -13.74
CA ASN A 62 -4.37 -3.98 -14.95
C ASN A 62 -3.92 -3.28 -16.25
N ASN A 63 -2.83 -2.52 -16.21
CA ASN A 63 -2.21 -1.94 -17.41
C ASN A 63 -1.00 -2.76 -17.85
N GLU A 64 -0.67 -2.70 -19.14
CA GLU A 64 0.53 -3.31 -19.74
C GLU A 64 1.58 -2.22 -20.02
N PHE A 65 2.83 -2.47 -19.63
CA PHE A 65 3.96 -1.57 -19.82
C PHE A 65 5.13 -2.33 -20.42
N GLY A 66 5.60 -1.91 -21.61
CA GLY A 66 6.75 -2.56 -22.20
C GLY A 66 7.64 -1.77 -23.14
N TYR A 67 8.90 -2.19 -23.17
CA TYR A 67 10.00 -1.56 -23.91
C TYR A 67 10.33 -0.13 -23.46
N LEU A 68 10.10 0.20 -22.18
CA LEU A 68 10.26 1.55 -21.64
C LEU A 68 11.53 1.70 -20.79
N SER A 69 11.97 2.95 -20.59
CA SER A 69 12.95 3.22 -19.52
C SER A 69 12.27 3.10 -18.15
N TRP A 70 11.07 3.65 -18.03
CA TRP A 70 10.25 3.58 -16.82
C TRP A 70 8.82 3.18 -17.19
N GLY A 71 8.33 2.05 -16.67
CA GLY A 71 6.92 1.67 -16.82
C GLY A 71 6.01 2.71 -16.13
N PHE A 72 6.24 2.86 -14.83
CA PHE A 72 5.62 3.87 -13.98
C PHE A 72 6.68 4.70 -13.26
N SER A 73 6.45 6.02 -13.20
CA SER A 73 7.23 6.92 -12.36
C SER A 73 6.32 7.80 -11.53
N ASN A 74 6.61 7.90 -10.24
CA ASN A 74 6.04 8.93 -9.37
C ASN A 74 7.11 9.96 -9.00
N GLN A 75 6.74 11.23 -9.15
CA GLN A 75 7.54 12.41 -8.84
C GLN A 75 6.68 13.47 -8.14
N GLY A 76 7.30 14.46 -7.50
CA GLY A 76 6.59 15.52 -6.76
C GLY A 76 6.28 15.21 -5.29
N GLU A 77 6.07 16.24 -4.48
CA GLU A 77 5.85 16.09 -3.03
C GLU A 77 4.39 15.77 -2.73
N THR A 78 4.18 14.72 -1.95
CA THR A 78 2.88 14.35 -1.37
C THR A 78 2.82 14.81 0.08
N TYR A 79 1.67 15.30 0.54
CA TYR A 79 1.52 15.94 1.86
C TYR A 79 0.94 15.03 2.97
N ASP A 80 0.56 13.79 2.65
CA ASP A 80 -0.02 12.84 3.62
C ASP A 80 0.75 11.51 3.59
N ASP A 81 1.21 11.08 4.77
CA ASP A 81 2.05 9.89 4.94
C ASP A 81 1.31 8.57 4.65
N ASN A 82 -0.03 8.56 4.67
CA ASN A 82 -0.84 7.35 4.53
C ASN A 82 -1.51 7.17 3.17
N VAL A 83 -1.26 8.09 2.24
CA VAL A 83 -2.00 8.19 0.99
C VAL A 83 -1.02 8.07 -0.19
N GLY A 84 -1.44 7.39 -1.25
CA GLY A 84 -0.65 7.30 -2.46
C GLY A 84 -1.26 6.38 -3.51
N ILE A 85 -0.49 6.13 -4.56
CA ILE A 85 -0.91 5.32 -5.70
C ILE A 85 -0.63 3.85 -5.43
N CYS A 86 -1.67 3.04 -5.54
CA CYS A 86 -1.58 1.59 -5.52
C CYS A 86 -1.41 1.09 -6.95
N LEU A 87 -0.38 0.28 -7.18
CA LEU A 87 -0.13 -0.38 -8.45
C LEU A 87 -0.44 -1.86 -8.28
N THR A 88 -1.54 -2.29 -8.87
CA THR A 88 -2.06 -3.65 -8.72
C THR A 88 -2.38 -4.24 -10.09
N CYS A 89 -2.17 -5.54 -10.25
CA CYS A 89 -2.47 -6.30 -11.46
C CYS A 89 -1.80 -5.82 -12.76
N ASN A 90 -0.78 -4.96 -12.70
CA ASN A 90 -0.12 -4.46 -13.92
C ASN A 90 0.88 -5.48 -14.47
N ASP A 91 0.98 -5.57 -15.80
CA ASP A 91 1.98 -6.37 -16.50
C ASP A 91 3.11 -5.47 -17.01
N PHE A 92 4.26 -5.52 -16.34
CA PHE A 92 5.49 -4.90 -16.79
C PHE A 92 6.40 -5.92 -17.46
N HIS A 93 6.84 -5.66 -18.69
CA HIS A 93 7.79 -6.52 -19.38
C HIS A 93 8.77 -5.71 -20.22
N ASP A 94 10.03 -6.15 -20.30
CA ASP A 94 11.05 -5.47 -21.10
C ASP A 94 11.21 -3.97 -20.75
N ASN A 95 11.11 -3.58 -19.47
CA ASN A 95 11.45 -2.23 -19.01
C ASN A 95 12.81 -2.19 -18.30
N ILE A 96 13.45 -1.01 -18.26
CA ILE A 96 14.67 -0.78 -17.46
C ILE A 96 14.30 -0.67 -15.98
N GLU A 97 13.29 0.13 -15.66
CA GLU A 97 12.67 0.17 -14.34
C GLU A 97 11.16 -0.01 -14.50
N ASP A 98 10.56 -0.91 -13.73
CA ASP A 98 9.11 -1.12 -13.79
C ASP A 98 8.37 -0.04 -13.00
N ILE A 99 8.75 0.13 -11.73
CA ILE A 99 8.19 1.13 -10.81
C ILE A 99 9.32 1.98 -10.24
N SER A 100 9.25 3.30 -10.42
CA SER A 100 10.27 4.24 -9.91
C SER A 100 9.65 5.40 -9.14
N VAL A 101 9.99 5.49 -7.85
CA VAL A 101 9.49 6.49 -6.91
C VAL A 101 10.67 7.32 -6.41
N ILE A 102 10.76 8.55 -6.92
CA ILE A 102 11.91 9.45 -6.70
C ILE A 102 11.58 10.66 -5.82
N SER A 103 10.35 10.75 -5.32
CA SER A 103 9.87 11.88 -4.53
C SER A 103 9.23 11.45 -3.22
N ASN A 104 9.27 12.34 -2.23
CA ASN A 104 8.72 12.09 -0.91
C ASN A 104 7.22 11.71 -1.00
N HIS A 105 6.94 10.42 -0.77
CA HIS A 105 5.62 9.78 -0.57
C HIS A 105 4.76 9.53 -1.83
N GLY A 106 5.27 8.80 -2.82
CA GLY A 106 4.59 8.62 -4.12
C GLY A 106 3.61 7.46 -4.30
N ILE A 107 3.67 6.42 -3.47
CA ILE A 107 2.85 5.19 -3.63
C ILE A 107 2.29 4.71 -2.30
N CYS A 108 1.21 3.92 -2.37
CA CYS A 108 0.57 3.30 -1.21
C CYS A 108 1.59 2.55 -0.35
N GLU A 109 1.42 2.63 0.97
CA GLU A 109 2.27 1.91 1.93
C GLU A 109 2.16 0.40 1.73
N ASN A 110 0.94 -0.08 1.54
CA ASN A 110 0.64 -1.47 1.33
C ASN A 110 0.21 -1.65 -0.13
N GLN A 111 1.08 -2.29 -0.92
CA GLN A 111 0.77 -2.74 -2.27
C GLN A 111 0.14 -4.12 -2.16
N GLY A 112 -1.19 -4.16 -2.05
CA GLY A 112 -1.97 -5.36 -1.75
C GLY A 112 -2.09 -5.66 -0.25
N SER A 113 -2.48 -6.89 0.07
CA SER A 113 -2.69 -7.44 1.42
C SER A 113 -2.38 -8.95 1.47
N TYR A 114 -2.54 -9.59 2.63
CA TYR A 114 -2.42 -11.04 2.71
C TYR A 114 -3.49 -11.78 1.90
N SER A 115 -4.74 -11.31 1.86
CA SER A 115 -5.82 -11.97 1.11
C SER A 115 -5.76 -11.65 -0.38
N GLU A 116 -5.28 -10.47 -0.74
CA GLU A 116 -5.22 -9.98 -2.12
C GLU A 116 -3.87 -9.29 -2.37
N PRO A 117 -2.85 -10.08 -2.78
CA PRO A 117 -1.55 -9.56 -3.21
C PRO A 117 -1.65 -8.50 -4.30
N ALA A 118 -0.59 -7.72 -4.52
CA ALA A 118 -0.60 -6.71 -5.58
C ALA A 118 -0.73 -7.31 -6.99
N PHE A 119 -0.30 -8.56 -7.20
CA PHE A 119 -0.40 -9.29 -8.46
C PHE A 119 0.21 -8.59 -9.70
N ASN A 120 1.15 -7.66 -9.54
CA ASN A 120 1.90 -7.16 -10.70
C ASN A 120 2.81 -8.27 -11.23
N LEU A 121 3.02 -8.27 -12.54
CA LEU A 121 4.05 -9.06 -13.21
C LEU A 121 5.21 -8.13 -13.57
N PHE A 122 6.42 -8.47 -13.15
CA PHE A 122 7.61 -7.66 -13.36
C PHE A 122 8.42 -8.12 -14.57
N SER A 123 9.24 -7.21 -15.07
CA SER A 123 10.15 -7.43 -16.20
C SER A 123 11.21 -8.45 -15.83
N LEU A 124 11.52 -9.37 -16.74
CA LEU A 124 12.67 -10.26 -16.60
C LEU A 124 13.76 -9.84 -17.58
N GLY A 125 15.01 -9.74 -17.11
CA GLY A 125 16.14 -9.62 -18.02
C GLY A 125 17.29 -8.78 -17.47
N SER A 126 18.41 -8.79 -18.19
CA SER A 126 19.64 -8.13 -17.76
C SER A 126 19.64 -6.60 -17.91
N GLN A 127 18.63 -6.03 -18.59
CA GLN A 127 18.48 -4.59 -18.74
C GLN A 127 17.62 -3.97 -17.63
N ASN A 128 16.80 -4.80 -16.95
CA ASN A 128 16.06 -4.37 -15.79
C ASN A 128 17.06 -4.07 -14.65
N THR A 129 17.00 -2.84 -14.16
CA THR A 129 17.81 -2.33 -13.07
C THR A 129 17.06 -2.43 -11.75
N TYR A 130 15.75 -2.12 -11.77
CA TYR A 130 14.85 -2.27 -10.63
C TYR A 130 13.43 -2.62 -11.09
N ASP A 131 12.84 -3.61 -10.45
CA ASP A 131 11.39 -3.84 -10.51
C ASP A 131 10.67 -2.79 -9.65
N ILE A 132 11.24 -2.48 -8.47
CA ILE A 132 10.72 -1.42 -7.60
C ILE A 132 11.89 -0.59 -7.06
N TYR A 133 12.09 0.58 -7.64
CA TYR A 133 12.94 1.61 -7.10
C TYR A 133 12.12 2.57 -6.24
N ASN A 134 12.39 2.60 -4.93
CA ASN A 134 11.65 3.43 -3.99
C ASN A 134 12.60 3.95 -2.91
N GLU A 135 13.06 5.20 -2.99
CA GLU A 135 13.94 5.82 -1.98
C GLU A 135 13.24 6.48 -0.77
N PRO A 136 12.04 7.09 -0.90
CA PRO A 136 11.58 8.02 0.12
C PRO A 136 10.95 7.40 1.38
N ARG A 137 10.18 6.30 1.25
CA ARG A 137 9.43 5.71 2.37
C ARG A 137 9.40 4.19 2.30
N ASN A 138 9.36 3.52 3.45
CA ASN A 138 9.14 2.09 3.51
C ASN A 138 7.74 1.71 2.99
N ILE A 139 7.66 0.72 2.12
CA ILE A 139 6.42 0.10 1.67
C ILE A 139 6.44 -1.40 1.97
N ASN A 140 5.27 -1.99 2.13
CA ASN A 140 5.04 -3.43 2.13
C ASN A 140 4.48 -3.82 0.76
N TYR A 141 5.17 -4.72 0.08
CA TYR A 141 4.74 -5.27 -1.20
C TYR A 141 4.34 -6.73 -1.02
N PHE A 142 3.05 -7.01 -1.18
CA PHE A 142 2.48 -8.35 -0.97
C PHE A 142 2.61 -9.19 -2.25
N VAL A 143 3.35 -10.28 -2.16
CA VAL A 143 3.64 -11.21 -3.25
C VAL A 143 2.82 -12.49 -3.10
N THR A 144 2.18 -12.92 -4.17
CA THR A 144 1.41 -14.17 -4.22
C THR A 144 2.29 -15.41 -4.04
N SER A 145 1.71 -16.49 -3.49
CA SER A 145 2.37 -17.80 -3.42
C SER A 145 2.69 -18.39 -4.80
N SER A 146 2.05 -17.90 -5.88
CA SER A 146 2.34 -18.27 -7.27
C SER A 146 3.70 -17.77 -7.77
N ALA A 147 4.41 -16.93 -7.01
CA ALA A 147 5.77 -16.50 -7.32
C ALA A 147 6.78 -17.65 -7.42
N GLY A 148 6.51 -18.80 -6.79
CA GLY A 148 7.30 -20.01 -6.95
C GLY A 148 7.20 -20.65 -8.34
N ASP A 149 6.06 -20.45 -9.03
CA ASP A 149 5.77 -21.02 -10.34
C ASP A 149 6.07 -20.03 -11.47
N ASN A 150 5.80 -18.74 -11.25
CA ASN A 150 6.12 -17.66 -12.17
C ASN A 150 6.95 -16.59 -11.46
N PRO A 151 8.27 -16.47 -11.76
CA PRO A 151 9.15 -15.53 -11.07
C PRO A 151 8.78 -14.06 -11.32
N ARG A 152 7.98 -13.76 -12.35
CA ARG A 152 7.51 -12.39 -12.62
C ARG A 152 6.62 -11.83 -11.51
N PHE A 153 6.00 -12.66 -10.67
CA PHE A 153 5.26 -12.15 -9.51
C PHE A 153 6.16 -11.64 -8.38
N PHE A 154 7.46 -11.98 -8.41
CA PHE A 154 8.41 -11.59 -7.37
C PHE A 154 9.25 -10.40 -7.85
N PRO A 155 9.12 -9.20 -7.26
CA PRO A 155 9.95 -8.07 -7.64
C PRO A 155 11.40 -8.28 -7.18
N SER A 156 12.34 -8.25 -8.13
CA SER A 156 13.78 -8.28 -7.90
C SER A 156 14.52 -7.83 -9.17
N PRO A 157 15.27 -6.70 -9.15
CA PRO A 157 15.78 -6.03 -7.95
C PRO A 157 14.84 -4.99 -7.34
N VAL A 158 14.98 -4.73 -6.03
CA VAL A 158 14.25 -3.67 -5.32
C VAL A 158 15.17 -2.80 -4.46
N THR A 159 14.76 -1.58 -4.14
CA THR A 159 15.47 -0.73 -3.17
C THR A 159 15.37 -1.31 -1.76
N ASN A 160 16.51 -1.49 -1.09
CA ASN A 160 16.60 -1.95 0.30
C ASN A 160 17.11 -0.79 1.19
N PRO A 161 16.51 -0.52 2.37
CA PRO A 161 15.48 -1.31 3.07
C PRO A 161 14.03 -0.83 2.87
N THR A 162 13.80 0.06 1.91
CA THR A 162 12.53 0.77 1.73
C THR A 162 11.45 -0.04 1.01
N VAL A 163 11.78 -1.18 0.42
CA VAL A 163 10.80 -2.13 -0.12
C VAL A 163 10.85 -3.41 0.69
N ASN A 164 9.80 -3.66 1.46
CA ASN A 164 9.63 -4.86 2.26
C ASN A 164 8.74 -5.86 1.51
N ILE A 165 9.30 -7.03 1.19
CA ILE A 165 8.58 -8.06 0.43
C ILE A 165 7.89 -9.01 1.39
N ILE A 166 6.56 -9.07 1.32
CA ILE A 166 5.72 -9.89 2.18
C ILE A 166 5.12 -11.04 1.36
N GLY A 167 5.44 -12.28 1.75
CA GLY A 167 4.84 -13.46 1.14
C GLY A 167 3.40 -13.65 1.62
N SER A 168 2.45 -13.66 0.69
CA SER A 168 1.05 -14.02 0.94
C SER A 168 0.80 -15.50 0.61
N PRO A 169 -0.09 -16.18 1.37
CA PRO A 169 -0.51 -17.53 1.04
C PRO A 169 -1.42 -17.60 -0.20
N THR A 170 -1.99 -16.48 -0.64
CA THR A 170 -2.95 -16.44 -1.76
C THR A 170 -2.30 -16.84 -3.06
N PHE A 171 -2.94 -17.76 -3.78
CA PHE A 171 -2.54 -18.24 -5.10
C PHE A 171 -3.26 -17.42 -6.18
N PHE A 172 -2.54 -17.00 -7.21
CA PHE A 172 -3.09 -16.27 -8.34
C PHE A 172 -3.93 -17.17 -9.26
N SER A 173 -5.14 -16.73 -9.58
CA SER A 173 -6.09 -17.40 -10.46
C SER A 173 -6.43 -16.50 -11.64
N THR A 174 -6.05 -16.92 -12.86
CA THR A 174 -6.35 -16.17 -14.10
C THR A 174 -7.84 -16.01 -14.39
N ASP A 175 -8.69 -16.81 -13.76
CA ASP A 175 -10.15 -16.82 -13.97
C ASP A 175 -10.88 -15.85 -13.03
N SER A 176 -10.23 -15.36 -11.98
CA SER A 176 -10.86 -14.54 -10.93
C SER A 176 -10.07 -13.28 -10.58
N ASP A 177 -8.76 -13.34 -10.71
CA ASP A 177 -7.87 -12.28 -10.25
C ASP A 177 -7.49 -11.40 -11.43
N CYS A 178 -7.29 -10.11 -11.17
CA CYS A 178 -6.91 -9.13 -12.20
C CYS A 178 -7.88 -9.06 -13.39
N LEU A 179 -9.15 -9.40 -13.20
CA LEU A 179 -10.17 -9.24 -14.24
C LEU A 179 -10.35 -7.74 -14.57
N THR A 180 -10.60 -7.42 -15.85
CA THR A 180 -11.02 -6.07 -16.24
C THR A 180 -12.27 -5.68 -15.46
N ARG A 181 -12.23 -4.49 -14.84
CA ARG A 181 -13.34 -3.94 -14.08
C ARG A 181 -14.09 -2.88 -14.89
N TYR A 182 -13.60 -2.49 -16.08
CA TYR A 182 -14.24 -1.49 -16.94
C TYR A 182 -15.34 -2.08 -17.86
N ASP A 183 -15.12 -3.28 -18.40
CA ASP A 183 -16.09 -3.91 -19.33
C ASP A 183 -17.29 -4.56 -18.62
N ASN A 184 -17.26 -4.66 -17.29
CA ASN A 184 -18.43 -4.96 -16.47
C ASN A 184 -19.33 -3.73 -16.39
N VAL A 185 -20.02 -3.42 -17.49
CA VAL A 185 -21.24 -2.63 -17.48
C VAL A 185 -22.32 -3.48 -16.79
N GLY A 186 -22.17 -3.65 -15.49
CA GLY A 186 -23.22 -4.17 -14.62
C GLY A 186 -24.44 -3.27 -14.72
N VAL A 187 -25.62 -3.85 -14.56
CA VAL A 187 -26.84 -3.07 -14.37
C VAL A 187 -26.60 -2.20 -13.13
N VAL A 188 -26.94 -0.90 -13.14
CA VAL A 188 -26.73 0.03 -12.01
C VAL A 188 -27.15 -0.56 -10.65
N THR A 189 -28.18 -1.42 -10.64
CA THR A 189 -28.66 -2.15 -9.46
C THR A 189 -27.66 -3.16 -8.87
N GLU A 190 -26.87 -3.84 -9.72
CA GLU A 190 -25.81 -4.76 -9.27
C GLU A 190 -24.67 -3.98 -8.61
N ASN A 191 -24.18 -2.91 -9.25
CA ASN A 191 -23.13 -2.06 -8.66
C ASN A 191 -23.57 -1.44 -7.33
N THR A 192 -24.83 -1.01 -7.21
CA THR A 192 -25.35 -0.45 -5.94
C THR A 192 -25.40 -1.50 -4.84
N THR A 193 -25.72 -2.76 -5.18
CA THR A 193 -25.73 -3.86 -4.21
C THR A 193 -24.31 -4.20 -3.76
N THR A 194 -23.37 -4.29 -4.71
CA THR A 194 -21.95 -4.50 -4.41
C THR A 194 -21.37 -3.40 -3.54
N ILE A 195 -21.70 -2.12 -3.80
CA ILE A 195 -21.27 -1.01 -2.94
C ILE A 195 -21.77 -1.21 -1.51
N MET A 196 -23.06 -1.55 -1.31
CA MET A 196 -23.60 -1.77 0.03
C MET A 196 -22.89 -2.91 0.77
N ASP A 197 -22.52 -3.99 0.06
CA ASP A 197 -21.78 -5.10 0.65
C ASP A 197 -20.36 -4.66 1.03
N LEU A 198 -19.64 -3.94 0.15
CA LEU A 198 -18.30 -3.40 0.43
C LEU A 198 -18.32 -2.38 1.58
N GLU A 199 -19.32 -1.49 1.65
CA GLU A 199 -19.50 -0.54 2.74
C GLU A 199 -19.76 -1.25 4.09
N SER A 200 -20.47 -2.38 4.06
CA SER A 200 -20.65 -3.23 5.24
C SER A 200 -19.31 -3.83 5.69
N ASP A 201 -18.52 -4.36 4.76
CA ASP A 201 -17.19 -4.93 5.08
C ASP A 201 -16.24 -3.87 5.64
N VAL A 202 -16.23 -2.65 5.05
CA VAL A 202 -15.49 -1.50 5.59
C VAL A 202 -15.93 -1.18 7.02
N SER A 203 -17.24 -1.14 7.27
CA SER A 203 -17.80 -0.84 8.59
C SER A 203 -17.40 -1.88 9.63
N ASP A 204 -17.36 -3.15 9.25
CA ASP A 204 -16.94 -4.25 10.12
C ASP A 204 -15.44 -4.14 10.46
N ILE A 205 -14.58 -3.84 9.48
CA ILE A 205 -13.15 -3.61 9.72
C ILE A 205 -12.94 -2.37 10.59
N ASP A 206 -13.69 -1.29 10.37
CA ASP A 206 -13.63 -0.09 11.19
C ASP A 206 -14.00 -0.38 12.65
N LEU A 207 -15.01 -1.22 12.88
CA LEU A 207 -15.36 -1.66 14.23
C LEU A 207 -14.24 -2.47 14.88
N VAL A 208 -13.61 -3.38 14.14
CA VAL A 208 -12.46 -4.17 14.60
C VAL A 208 -11.29 -3.25 14.97
N LEU A 209 -10.89 -2.36 14.06
CA LEU A 209 -9.81 -1.40 14.28
C LEU A 209 -10.11 -0.48 15.48
N ALA A 210 -11.33 0.06 15.56
CA ALA A 210 -11.73 0.95 16.64
C ALA A 210 -11.81 0.24 18.00
N THR A 211 -12.15 -1.05 18.04
CA THR A 211 -12.28 -1.80 19.30
C THR A 211 -10.95 -2.34 19.80
N LEU A 212 -10.12 -2.84 18.88
CA LEU A 212 -8.87 -3.52 19.23
C LEU A 212 -7.69 -2.57 19.35
N THR A 213 -7.66 -1.47 18.58
CA THR A 213 -6.57 -0.50 18.66
C THR A 213 -6.53 0.13 20.04
N ASP A 214 -5.41 -0.07 20.75
CA ASP A 214 -5.17 0.47 22.09
C ASP A 214 -6.32 0.21 23.08
N ASN A 215 -6.89 -1.00 23.08
CA ASN A 215 -8.07 -1.39 23.88
C ASN A 215 -9.29 -0.44 23.70
N GLY A 216 -9.44 0.13 22.51
CA GLY A 216 -10.54 1.01 22.15
C GLY A 216 -10.30 2.51 22.41
N SER A 217 -9.14 2.88 22.97
CA SER A 217 -8.82 4.29 23.20
C SER A 217 -7.32 4.56 23.30
N THR A 218 -6.72 5.01 22.19
CA THR A 218 -5.34 5.49 22.13
C THR A 218 -5.02 6.52 23.20
N ILE A 219 -5.90 7.50 23.41
CA ILE A 219 -5.69 8.57 24.41
C ILE A 219 -5.63 7.98 25.83
N THR A 220 -6.51 7.03 26.14
CA THR A 220 -6.58 6.43 27.48
C THR A 220 -5.35 5.58 27.75
N LEU A 221 -5.03 4.64 26.85
CA LEU A 221 -3.89 3.75 27.02
C LEU A 221 -2.56 4.52 26.99
N GLN A 222 -2.44 5.54 26.12
CA GLN A 222 -1.28 6.43 26.13
C GLN A 222 -1.12 7.11 27.48
N ALA A 223 -2.20 7.70 28.02
CA ALA A 223 -2.14 8.38 29.31
C ALA A 223 -1.81 7.41 30.46
N GLU A 224 -2.30 6.17 30.41
CA GLU A 224 -1.96 5.12 31.38
C GLU A 224 -0.45 4.81 31.35
N VAL A 225 0.12 4.58 30.15
CA VAL A 225 1.56 4.36 29.97
C VAL A 225 2.39 5.56 30.45
N GLU A 226 2.01 6.77 30.03
CA GLU A 226 2.76 8.00 30.35
C GLU A 226 2.76 8.32 31.84
N ASN A 227 1.66 8.04 32.55
CA ASN A 227 1.53 8.34 33.97
C ASN A 227 1.92 7.18 34.90
N ALA A 228 2.17 5.99 34.34
CA ALA A 228 2.51 4.82 35.13
C ALA A 228 3.77 5.00 35.98
N THR A 229 3.75 4.33 37.14
CA THR A 229 4.90 4.21 38.04
C THR A 229 5.49 2.80 37.99
N PRO A 230 6.70 2.57 38.53
CA PRO A 230 7.31 1.24 38.52
C PRO A 230 6.46 0.14 39.17
N THR A 231 5.60 0.50 40.14
CA THR A 231 4.68 -0.46 40.78
C THR A 231 3.56 -0.95 39.85
N GLN A 232 3.29 -0.22 38.77
CA GLN A 232 2.27 -0.55 37.77
C GLN A 232 2.87 -1.22 36.52
N SER A 233 4.17 -1.55 36.54
CA SER A 233 4.91 -2.14 35.40
C SER A 233 4.20 -3.35 34.78
N THR A 234 3.74 -4.29 35.61
CA THR A 234 3.04 -5.50 35.14
C THR A 234 1.65 -5.19 34.58
N GLU A 235 0.94 -4.21 35.13
CA GLU A 235 -0.39 -3.81 34.67
C GLU A 235 -0.28 -3.23 33.25
N VAL A 236 0.55 -2.20 33.08
CA VAL A 236 0.80 -1.57 31.78
C VAL A 236 1.31 -2.56 30.74
N TYR A 237 2.26 -3.43 31.12
CA TYR A 237 2.73 -4.48 30.22
C TYR A 237 1.60 -5.40 29.76
N ASN A 238 0.73 -5.83 30.67
CA ASN A 238 -0.40 -6.70 30.32
C ASN A 238 -1.42 -5.98 29.43
N ASP A 239 -1.67 -4.69 29.66
CA ASP A 239 -2.59 -3.90 28.83
C ASP A 239 -2.08 -3.78 27.39
N LEU A 240 -0.77 -3.53 27.23
CA LEU A 240 -0.10 -3.50 25.92
C LEU A 240 -0.11 -4.88 25.23
N MET A 241 0.19 -5.95 25.98
CA MET A 241 0.18 -7.31 25.43
C MET A 241 -1.24 -7.81 25.13
N THR A 242 -2.26 -7.33 25.83
CA THR A 242 -3.67 -7.64 25.51
C THR A 242 -4.07 -7.04 24.16
N SER A 243 -3.52 -5.87 23.83
CA SER A 243 -3.64 -5.22 22.51
C SER A 243 -2.56 -5.65 21.51
N SER A 244 -1.95 -6.83 21.67
CA SER A 244 -0.90 -7.31 20.73
C SER A 244 -1.36 -7.20 19.28
N GLU A 245 -0.44 -6.80 18.40
CA GLU A 245 -0.66 -6.43 16.99
C GLU A 245 -1.51 -5.18 16.73
N TYR A 246 -2.16 -4.62 17.75
CA TYR A 246 -3.06 -3.47 17.64
C TYR A 246 -2.62 -2.25 18.47
N VAL A 247 -1.43 -2.27 19.07
CA VAL A 247 -0.91 -1.08 19.76
C VAL A 247 -0.47 -0.04 18.73
N SER A 248 -1.03 1.17 18.79
CA SER A 248 -0.68 2.24 17.84
C SER A 248 0.76 2.70 18.02
N ASN A 249 1.37 3.26 16.95
CA ASN A 249 2.71 3.81 17.03
C ASN A 249 2.84 4.91 18.10
N THR A 250 1.76 5.66 18.37
CA THR A 250 1.70 6.66 19.45
C THR A 250 1.88 6.02 20.84
N VAL A 251 1.17 4.93 21.12
CA VAL A 251 1.29 4.21 22.40
C VAL A 251 2.62 3.45 22.46
N LEU A 252 3.06 2.83 21.37
CA LEU A 252 4.38 2.17 21.29
C LEU A 252 5.51 3.15 21.59
N LEU A 253 5.51 4.33 20.97
CA LEU A 253 6.52 5.37 21.22
C LEU A 253 6.52 5.80 22.69
N SER A 254 5.35 5.98 23.29
CA SER A 254 5.19 6.31 24.71
C SER A 254 5.74 5.19 25.61
N SER A 255 5.52 3.94 25.21
CA SER A 255 5.99 2.74 25.91
C SER A 255 7.52 2.62 25.86
N VAL A 256 8.12 2.89 24.70
CA VAL A 256 9.58 2.93 24.53
C VAL A 256 10.23 3.99 25.42
N LYS A 257 9.60 5.16 25.57
CA LYS A 257 10.09 6.25 26.43
C LYS A 257 9.98 5.93 27.92
N LYS A 258 9.08 5.04 28.32
CA LYS A 258 8.78 4.75 29.73
C LYS A 258 9.70 3.68 30.34
N GLU A 259 11.01 3.85 30.17
CA GLU A 259 12.05 2.88 30.56
C GLU A 259 12.03 2.47 32.04
N TYR A 260 11.69 3.39 32.95
CA TYR A 260 11.59 3.09 34.39
C TYR A 260 10.41 2.20 34.78
N VAL A 261 9.44 2.03 33.87
CA VAL A 261 8.25 1.17 34.05
C VAL A 261 8.38 -0.07 33.18
N LEU A 262 8.74 0.08 31.91
CA LEU A 262 8.92 -1.01 30.96
C LEU A 262 10.40 -1.28 30.72
N ASN A 263 10.90 -2.33 31.37
CA ASN A 263 12.28 -2.78 31.21
C ASN A 263 12.51 -3.34 29.79
N ASN A 264 13.78 -3.65 29.46
CA ASN A 264 14.15 -4.08 28.12
C ASN A 264 13.45 -5.37 27.67
N ASN A 265 13.20 -6.33 28.57
CA ASN A 265 12.48 -7.54 28.20
C ASN A 265 11.02 -7.23 27.84
N MET A 266 10.35 -6.43 28.66
CA MET A 266 8.95 -6.05 28.44
C MET A 266 8.78 -5.28 27.13
N ILE A 267 9.64 -4.29 26.85
CA ILE A 267 9.51 -3.51 25.61
C ILE A 267 9.90 -4.34 24.37
N THR A 268 10.84 -5.29 24.52
CA THR A 268 11.18 -6.23 23.44
C THR A 268 9.97 -7.08 23.10
N ASP A 269 9.33 -7.70 24.10
CA ASP A 269 8.13 -8.52 23.89
C ASP A 269 7.01 -7.71 23.22
N VAL A 270 6.73 -6.51 23.73
CA VAL A 270 5.68 -5.61 23.17
C VAL A 270 5.97 -5.27 21.72
N LEU A 271 7.20 -4.89 21.37
CA LEU A 271 7.55 -4.53 20.00
C LEU A 271 7.60 -5.76 19.07
N SER A 272 8.02 -6.92 19.56
CA SER A 272 8.06 -8.17 18.77
C SER A 272 6.68 -8.67 18.37
N VAL A 273 5.63 -8.37 19.15
CA VAL A 273 4.24 -8.69 18.79
C VAL A 273 3.50 -7.51 18.14
N ASN A 274 4.18 -6.41 17.85
CA ASN A 274 3.63 -5.24 17.15
C ASN A 274 4.58 -4.85 16.00
N PRO A 275 4.57 -5.63 14.88
CA PRO A 275 5.53 -5.50 13.79
C PRO A 275 5.68 -4.08 13.23
N GLN A 276 4.59 -3.31 13.19
CA GLN A 276 4.58 -1.90 12.78
C GLN A 276 5.62 -1.04 13.52
N GLY A 277 5.88 -1.33 14.80
CA GLY A 277 6.85 -0.60 15.60
C GLY A 277 8.29 -0.77 15.11
N SER A 278 8.60 -1.90 14.47
CA SER A 278 9.92 -2.17 13.91
C SER A 278 10.17 -1.47 12.57
N LYS A 279 9.11 -0.95 11.93
CA LYS A 279 9.15 -0.24 10.64
C LYS A 279 9.14 1.28 10.83
N ASP A 280 8.75 1.75 12.02
CA ASP A 280 8.72 3.16 12.38
C ASP A 280 10.10 3.65 12.85
N GLN A 281 10.74 4.47 12.03
CA GLN A 281 12.07 4.99 12.33
C GLN A 281 12.11 5.86 13.60
N THR A 282 11.01 6.53 13.96
CA THR A 282 10.91 7.32 15.19
C THR A 282 10.97 6.41 16.41
N ILE A 283 10.23 5.30 16.38
CA ILE A 283 10.25 4.28 17.43
C ILE A 283 11.64 3.64 17.54
N LEU A 284 12.24 3.23 16.42
CA LEU A 284 13.59 2.64 16.41
C LEU A 284 14.65 3.60 16.96
N ASN A 285 14.59 4.88 16.55
CA ASN A 285 15.50 5.90 17.04
C ASN A 285 15.37 6.10 18.55
N GLU A 286 14.13 6.17 19.07
CA GLU A 286 13.88 6.31 20.50
C GLU A 286 14.35 5.07 21.28
N LEU A 287 14.15 3.86 20.73
CA LEU A 287 14.59 2.61 21.32
C LEU A 287 16.12 2.54 21.46
N ASN A 288 16.85 3.06 20.46
CA ASN A 288 18.31 3.18 20.47
C ASN A 288 18.83 4.24 21.45
N ASN A 289 18.02 5.25 21.79
CA ASN A 289 18.39 6.33 22.69
C ASN A 289 18.07 6.04 24.17
N ARG A 290 17.57 4.85 24.51
CA ARG A 290 17.32 4.43 25.90
C ARG A 290 18.59 4.44 26.75
N ASN A 291 18.44 4.72 28.04
CA ASN A 291 19.59 4.77 28.97
C ASN A 291 20.20 3.37 29.20
N GLN A 292 19.36 2.34 29.20
CA GLN A 292 19.72 0.94 29.18
C GLN A 292 19.43 0.41 27.77
N PRO A 293 20.44 0.36 26.89
CA PRO A 293 20.24 -0.12 25.53
C PRO A 293 19.83 -1.59 25.52
N LEU A 294 19.05 -1.98 24.51
CA LEU A 294 18.73 -3.37 24.24
C LEU A 294 20.01 -4.15 23.92
N THR A 295 20.03 -5.43 24.30
CA THR A 295 21.06 -6.36 23.83
C THR A 295 20.89 -6.66 22.34
N GLN A 296 21.93 -7.15 21.66
CA GLN A 296 21.84 -7.48 20.23
C GLN A 296 20.69 -8.46 19.95
N ASN A 297 20.52 -9.51 20.77
CA ASN A 297 19.45 -10.48 20.58
C ASN A 297 18.05 -9.84 20.68
N GLN A 298 17.87 -8.85 21.56
CA GLN A 298 16.60 -8.14 21.69
C GLN A 298 16.35 -7.22 20.50
N TRP A 299 17.40 -6.56 20.00
CA TRP A 299 17.33 -5.79 18.77
C TRP A 299 16.92 -6.66 17.58
N ASP A 300 17.57 -7.82 17.41
CA ASP A 300 17.24 -8.76 16.33
C ASP A 300 15.79 -9.26 16.45
N GLN A 301 15.29 -9.47 17.66
CA GLN A 301 13.88 -9.84 17.92
C GLN A 301 12.89 -8.74 17.54
N VAL A 302 13.23 -7.47 17.76
CA VAL A 302 12.38 -6.34 17.32
C VAL A 302 12.43 -6.20 15.81
N LEU A 303 13.62 -6.25 15.22
CA LEU A 303 13.81 -6.07 13.78
C LEU A 303 13.25 -7.22 12.94
N ALA A 304 13.06 -8.41 13.52
CA ALA A 304 12.33 -9.50 12.86
C ALA A 304 10.89 -9.11 12.46
N GLY A 305 10.30 -8.10 13.13
CA GLY A 305 9.00 -7.53 12.74
C GLY A 305 9.02 -6.77 11.42
N GLN A 306 10.20 -6.40 10.90
CA GLN A 306 10.29 -5.71 9.62
C GLN A 306 9.82 -6.60 8.48
N GLU A 307 10.01 -7.92 8.59
CA GLU A 307 9.65 -8.90 7.57
C GLU A 307 8.23 -9.47 7.74
N THR A 308 7.45 -8.96 8.69
CA THR A 308 6.10 -9.46 8.99
C THR A 308 5.07 -8.35 9.01
N ILE A 309 3.81 -8.69 8.76
CA ILE A 309 2.67 -7.77 8.84
C ILE A 309 1.79 -8.22 9.99
N GLY A 310 1.51 -7.32 10.94
CA GLY A 310 0.57 -7.58 12.02
C GLY A 310 -0.88 -7.44 11.57
N ALA A 311 -1.83 -8.00 12.32
CA ALA A 311 -3.25 -7.97 11.97
C ALA A 311 -3.82 -6.55 11.84
N ARG A 312 -3.33 -5.56 12.59
CA ARG A 312 -3.74 -4.16 12.41
C ARG A 312 -3.30 -3.61 11.06
N GLU A 313 -2.05 -3.86 10.66
CA GLU A 313 -1.51 -3.39 9.38
C GLU A 313 -2.28 -4.03 8.20
N ASP A 314 -2.55 -5.33 8.27
CA ASP A 314 -3.33 -6.04 7.24
C ASP A 314 -4.77 -5.54 7.15
N ASN A 315 -5.45 -5.32 8.28
CA ASN A 315 -6.79 -4.74 8.28
C ASN A 315 -6.84 -3.34 7.66
N ILE A 316 -5.81 -2.51 7.90
CA ILE A 316 -5.69 -1.20 7.23
C ILE A 316 -5.49 -1.38 5.73
N ALA A 317 -4.64 -2.32 5.31
CA ALA A 317 -4.44 -2.64 3.89
C ALA A 317 -5.76 -3.06 3.22
N VAL A 318 -6.50 -3.99 3.83
CA VAL A 318 -7.80 -4.48 3.33
C VAL A 318 -8.83 -3.36 3.28
N LYS A 319 -8.95 -2.56 4.34
CA LYS A 319 -9.86 -1.41 4.36
C LYS A 319 -9.61 -0.45 3.19
N ASN A 320 -8.34 -0.10 2.93
CA ASN A 320 -8.01 0.81 1.85
C ASN A 320 -8.29 0.19 0.46
N MET A 321 -8.11 -1.13 0.29
CA MET A 321 -8.53 -1.82 -0.94
C MET A 321 -10.04 -1.68 -1.18
N LEU A 322 -10.85 -1.94 -0.15
CA LEU A 322 -12.31 -1.85 -0.26
C LEU A 322 -12.77 -0.43 -0.61
N TYR A 323 -12.16 0.60 -0.02
CA TYR A 323 -12.48 1.99 -0.37
C TYR A 323 -12.20 2.32 -1.85
N ARG A 324 -11.10 1.80 -2.40
CA ARG A 324 -10.79 1.98 -3.84
C ARG A 324 -11.84 1.32 -4.73
N ASP A 325 -12.27 0.12 -4.38
CA ASP A 325 -13.32 -0.59 -5.12
C ASP A 325 -14.68 0.14 -5.03
N ILE A 326 -15.02 0.71 -3.86
CA ILE A 326 -16.22 1.56 -3.69
C ILE A 326 -16.13 2.79 -4.60
N ASN A 327 -15.07 3.61 -4.49
CA ASN A 327 -14.91 4.85 -5.27
C ASN A 327 -14.98 4.59 -6.78
N LYS A 328 -14.46 3.44 -7.21
CA LYS A 328 -14.52 2.99 -8.60
C LYS A 328 -15.93 2.65 -9.05
N LEU A 329 -16.68 1.88 -8.26
CA LEU A 329 -18.07 1.54 -8.56
C LEU A 329 -18.95 2.80 -8.59
N GLU A 330 -18.72 3.75 -7.68
CA GLU A 330 -19.40 5.05 -7.68
C GLU A 330 -19.10 5.88 -8.94
N THR A 331 -17.84 5.89 -9.38
CA THR A 331 -17.43 6.53 -10.64
C THR A 331 -18.12 5.89 -11.84
N ASN A 332 -18.21 4.56 -11.87
CA ASN A 332 -18.92 3.82 -12.92
C ASN A 332 -20.42 4.13 -12.96
N ILE A 333 -21.09 4.18 -11.80
CA ILE A 333 -22.50 4.57 -11.71
C ILE A 333 -22.69 6.00 -12.23
N THR A 334 -21.83 6.92 -11.81
CA THR A 334 -21.87 8.32 -12.25
C THR A 334 -21.75 8.42 -13.77
N ARG A 335 -20.81 7.68 -14.38
CA ARG A 335 -20.64 7.61 -15.83
C ARG A 335 -21.90 7.11 -16.53
N ILE A 336 -22.50 6.01 -16.07
CA ILE A 336 -23.73 5.46 -16.67
C ILE A 336 -24.84 6.51 -16.70
N TYR A 337 -25.05 7.25 -15.60
CA TYR A 337 -26.06 8.31 -15.56
C TYR A 337 -25.75 9.49 -16.49
N LEU A 338 -24.47 9.83 -16.68
CA LEU A 338 -24.07 10.91 -17.60
C LEU A 338 -24.17 10.52 -19.08
N GLU A 339 -23.99 9.25 -19.40
CA GLU A 339 -24.08 8.69 -20.75
C GLU A 339 -25.49 8.24 -21.14
N ASP A 340 -26.42 8.15 -20.17
CA ASP A 340 -27.82 7.79 -20.42
C ASP A 340 -28.57 8.91 -21.18
N ILE A 341 -28.54 8.80 -22.51
CA ILE A 341 -29.29 9.65 -23.45
C ILE A 341 -30.79 9.34 -23.50
N THR A 342 -31.29 8.36 -22.73
CA THR A 342 -32.70 7.92 -22.79
C THR A 342 -33.62 8.55 -21.75
N ASN A 343 -33.09 9.28 -20.76
CA ASN A 343 -33.87 10.08 -19.80
C ASN A 343 -33.27 11.49 -19.58
N PRO A 344 -33.49 12.45 -20.49
CA PRO A 344 -32.86 13.78 -20.43
C PRO A 344 -33.47 14.76 -19.41
N THR A 345 -34.29 14.33 -18.42
CA THR A 345 -34.91 15.27 -17.47
C THR A 345 -35.05 14.71 -16.05
N SER A 346 -34.09 15.03 -15.19
CA SER A 346 -34.36 15.44 -13.80
C SER A 346 -33.13 16.14 -13.21
N SER A 347 -32.85 17.35 -13.74
CA SER A 347 -32.12 18.40 -13.03
C SER A 347 -33.09 19.31 -12.30
#